data_AF-T1ZGQ6-F1
#
_entry.id   AF-T1ZGQ6-F1
#
_cell.length_a   1.000
_cell.length_b   1.000
_cell.length_c   1.000
_cell.angle_alpha   90.00
_cell.angle_beta   90.00
_cell.angle_gamma   90.00
#
_symmetry.space_group_name_H-M   'P 1'
#
loop_
_entity.id
_entity.type
_entity.pdbx_description
1 polymer ?
#
loop_
_entity_poly.entity_id
_entity_poly.type
_entity_poly.pdbx_seq_one_letter_code
_entity_poly.pdbx_strand_id
1 'polypeptide(L)' 'MIAIAKRENYTIVTDEVKNINLSDKNPSKNAKIPDVCEKFKIRCISMNQFFAEIGLSI' A
#
# COMPACT_ATOMS: atom_id res chain seq x y z
N MET A 1 1.84 12.01 -0.30
CA MET A 1 1.36 10.97 0.63
C MET A 1 2.44 9.92 0.93
N ILE A 2 2.91 9.18 -0.07
CA ILE A 2 3.91 8.10 0.11
C ILE A 2 5.25 8.59 0.71
N ALA A 3 5.76 9.75 0.27
CA ALA A 3 7.00 10.32 0.81
C ALA A 3 6.89 10.67 2.30
N ILE A 4 5.71 11.11 2.76
CA ILE A 4 5.46 11.44 4.17
C ILE A 4 5.39 10.16 4.99
N ALA A 5 4.64 9.15 4.51
CA ALA A 5 4.55 7.85 5.17
C ALA A 5 5.93 7.19 5.32
N LYS A 6 6.80 7.32 4.31
CA LYS A 6 8.18 6.84 4.40
C LYS A 6 9.01 7.62 5.42
N ARG A 7 8.90 8.94 5.44
CA ARG A 7 9.67 9.80 6.35
C ARG A 7 9.26 9.61 7.81
N GLU A 8 7.96 9.53 8.06
CA GLU A 8 7.37 9.43 9.42
C GLU A 8 7.13 7.97 9.86
N ASN A 9 7.47 6.99 9.03
CA ASN A 9 7.25 5.56 9.28
C ASN A 9 5.77 5.19 9.51
N TYR A 10 4.86 5.80 8.77
CA TYR A 10 3.43 5.49 8.85
C TYR A 10 3.02 4.33 7.96
N THR A 11 1.98 3.62 8.42
CA THR A 11 1.26 2.61 7.65
C THR A 11 0.22 3.27 6.77
N ILE A 12 0.19 2.94 5.48
CA ILE A 12 -0.86 3.40 4.58
C ILE A 12 -1.96 2.34 4.53
N VAL A 13 -3.19 2.76 4.80
CA VAL A 13 -4.38 1.91 4.66
C VAL A 13 -5.04 2.24 3.33
N THR A 14 -5.21 1.25 2.45
CA THR A 14 -5.85 1.44 1.13
C THR A 14 -6.60 0.18 0.72
N ASP A 15 -7.70 0.35 -0.02
CA ASP A 15 -8.47 -0.73 -0.64
C ASP A 15 -8.04 -0.99 -2.09
N GLU A 16 -7.04 -0.25 -2.59
CA GLU A 16 -6.52 -0.49 -3.94
C GLU A 16 -5.86 -1.86 -4.06
N VAL A 17 -6.25 -2.60 -5.10
CA VAL A 17 -5.63 -3.87 -5.45
C VAL A 17 -4.37 -3.60 -6.29
N LYS A 18 -3.28 -4.30 -5.96
CA LYS A 18 -2.02 -4.21 -6.71
C LYS A 18 -2.26 -4.50 -8.18
N ASN A 19 -1.57 -3.77 -9.04
CA ASN A 19 -1.64 -4.06 -10.46
C ASN A 19 -0.74 -5.26 -10.77
N ILE A 20 -1.34 -6.44 -10.96
CA ILE A 20 -0.60 -7.67 -11.31
C ILE A 20 0.19 -7.56 -12.63
N ASN A 21 -0.20 -6.63 -13.51
CA ASN A 21 0.49 -6.37 -14.78
C ASN A 21 1.62 -5.34 -14.63
N LEU A 22 1.79 -4.75 -13.45
CA LEU A 22 2.92 -3.89 -13.15
C LEU A 22 4.11 -4.77 -12.77
N SER A 23 5.21 -4.62 -13.50
CA SER A 23 6.46 -5.33 -13.22
C SER A 23 7.62 -4.44 -13.61
N ASP A 24 8.82 -4.68 -13.07
CA ASP A 24 10.01 -3.87 -13.44
C ASP A 24 10.33 -3.92 -14.95
N LYS A 25 9.88 -4.97 -15.65
CA LYS A 25 9.94 -5.07 -17.13
C LYS A 25 8.80 -4.37 -17.87
N ASN A 26 7.66 -4.16 -17.22
CA ASN A 26 6.47 -3.53 -17.81
C ASN A 26 6.02 -2.34 -16.92
N PRO A 27 6.71 -1.19 -17.05
CA PRO A 27 6.30 0.01 -16.34
C PRO A 27 4.94 0.47 -16.86
N SER A 28 3.92 0.39 -16.02
CA SER A 28 2.59 0.91 -16.31
C SER A 28 2.45 2.30 -15.71
N LYS A 29 1.84 3.23 -16.45
CA LYS A 29 1.38 4.51 -15.91
C LYS A 29 0.33 4.34 -14.81
N ASN A 30 -0.29 3.17 -14.72
CA ASN A 30 -1.32 2.82 -13.74
C ASN A 30 -0.75 2.09 -12.51
N ALA A 31 0.40 2.54 -12.01
CA ALA A 31 0.95 2.04 -10.75
C ALA A 31 0.00 2.41 -9.60
N LYS A 32 -0.34 1.44 -8.76
CA LYS A 32 -1.24 1.64 -7.61
C LYS A 32 -0.43 1.91 -6.35
N ILE A 33 -1.08 2.48 -5.33
CA ILE A 33 -0.45 2.71 -4.03
C ILE A 33 0.26 1.45 -3.49
N PRO A 34 -0.36 0.25 -3.44
CA PRO A 34 0.32 -0.97 -2.97
C PRO A 34 1.59 -1.31 -3.76
N ASP A 35 1.61 -1.10 -5.07
CA ASP A 35 2.81 -1.37 -5.89
C ASP A 35 3.98 -0.46 -5.51
N VAL A 36 3.69 0.82 -5.27
CA VAL A 36 4.69 1.80 -4.84
C VAL A 36 5.12 1.51 -3.41
N CYS A 37 4.19 1.16 -2.52
CA CYS A 37 4.52 0.76 -1.14
C CYS A 37 5.51 -0.40 -1.09
N GLU A 38 5.28 -1.45 -1.89
CA GLU A 38 6.13 -2.64 -1.97
C GLU A 38 7.55 -2.25 -2.40
N LYS A 39 7.67 -1.41 -3.44
CA LYS A 39 8.95 -0.94 -3.96
C LYS A 39 9.71 -0.04 -2.98
N PHE A 40 9.01 0.79 -2.21
CA PHE A 40 9.62 1.71 -1.24
C PHE A 40 9.72 1.14 0.18
N LYS A 41 9.35 -0.14 0.39
CA LYS A 41 9.31 -0.84 1.68
C LYS A 41 8.47 -0.10 2.74
N ILE A 42 7.35 0.48 2.31
CA ILE A 42 6.40 1.14 3.20
C ILE A 42 5.31 0.13 3.55
N ARG A 43 4.92 0.08 4.82
CA ARG A 43 3.88 -0.83 5.28
C ARG A 43 2.54 -0.37 4.73
N CYS A 44 1.90 -1.20 3.92
CA CYS A 44 0.60 -0.93 3.34
C CYS A 44 -0.32 -2.11 3.61
N ILE A 45 -1.49 -1.83 4.17
CA ILE A 45 -2.46 -2.81 4.64
C ILE A 45 -3.84 -2.49 4.08
N SER A 46 -4.68 -3.51 3.97
CA SER A 46 -6.08 -3.32 3.59
C SER A 46 -6.90 -2.78 4.75
N MET A 47 -8.07 -2.21 4.44
CA MET A 47 -8.99 -1.70 5.45
C MET A 47 -9.40 -2.79 6.44
N ASN A 48 -9.69 -4.01 5.97
CA ASN A 48 -9.98 -5.17 6.82
C ASN A 48 -8.83 -5.49 7.79
N GLN A 49 -7.60 -5.41 7.30
CA GLN A 49 -6.43 -5.71 8.11
C GLN A 49 -6.16 -4.62 9.14
N PHE A 50 -6.44 -3.36 8.79
CA PHE A 50 -6.43 -2.25 9.74
C PHE A 50 -7.47 -2.44 10.85
N PHE A 51 -8.71 -2.79 10.50
CA PHE A 51 -9.77 -3.06 11.49
C PHE A 51 -9.41 -4.24 12.41
N ALA A 52 -8.80 -5.29 11.86
CA ALA A 52 -8.30 -6.41 12.65
C ALA A 52 -7.16 -6.01 13.61
N GLU A 53 -6.23 -5.14 13.20
CA GLU A 53 -5.14 -4.66 14.06
C GLU A 53 -5.63 -3.76 15.20
N ILE A 54 -6.63 -2.92 14.96
CA ILE A 54 -7.19 -2.04 16.00
C ILE A 54 -8.24 -2.74 16.88
N GLY A 55 -8.52 -4.01 16.63
CA GLY A 55 -9.49 -4.79 17.41
C GLY A 55 -10.95 -4.36 17.20
N LEU A 56 -11.25 -3.64 16.12
CA LEU A 56 -12.64 -3.40 15.71
C LEU A 56 -13.14 -4.64 14.96
N SER A 57 -13.69 -5.60 15.71
CA SER A 57 -14.56 -6.63 15.14
C SER A 57 -15.93 -6.00 14.88
N ILE A 58 -16.32 -5.91 13.61
CA ILE A 58 -17.72 -5.64 13.21
C ILE A 58 -18.51 -6.93 13.06
#